data_AF-A0A532DAK6-F1
#
_entry.id   AF-A0A532DAK6-F1
#
_cell.length_a   1.000
_cell.length_b   1.000
_cell.length_c   1.000
_cell.angle_alpha   90.00
_cell.angle_beta   90.00
_cell.angle_gamma   90.00
#
_symmetry.space_group_name_H-M   'P 1'
#
loop_
_entity.id
_entity.type
_entity.pdbx_description
1 polymer ?
#
loop_
_entity_poly.entity_id
_entity_poly.type
_entity_poly.pdbx_seq_one_letter_code
_entity_poly.pdbx_strand_id
1 'polypeptide(L)'
;MTDLGDLDVLGEIVGGGRYEDLLPHTIMLDLFGVSCRCLGLRRLIEVKRAAGRPRDLEAMAELEVLLEEREKKAEGQANRSE
;
A
#
# COMPACT_ATOMS: atom_id res chain seq x y z
N MET A 1 -19.28 -5.13 -15.30
CA MET A 1 -17.95 -5.49 -15.82
C MET A 1 -17.52 -4.39 -16.78
N THR A 2 -16.32 -3.84 -16.61
CA THR A 2 -15.79 -2.86 -17.56
C THR A 2 -15.15 -3.58 -18.75
N ASP A 3 -14.86 -2.86 -19.81
CA ASP A 3 -14.03 -3.33 -20.92
C ASP A 3 -12.58 -3.65 -20.50
N LEU A 4 -12.13 -3.10 -19.37
CA LEU A 4 -10.81 -3.33 -18.77
C LEU A 4 -10.79 -4.39 -17.66
N GLY A 5 -11.92 -5.04 -17.39
CA GLY A 5 -12.07 -6.08 -16.37
C GLY A 5 -12.92 -5.65 -15.16
N ASP A 6 -12.70 -6.32 -14.04
CA ASP A 6 -13.47 -6.11 -12.81
C ASP A 6 -12.95 -4.91 -12.01
N LEU A 7 -13.89 -4.13 -11.48
CA LEU A 7 -13.63 -2.97 -10.64
C LEU A 7 -14.45 -3.09 -9.36
N ASP A 8 -13.76 -3.29 -8.24
CA ASP A 8 -14.37 -3.34 -6.92
C ASP A 8 -14.45 -1.92 -6.34
N VAL A 9 -15.67 -1.48 -6.02
CA VAL A 9 -15.92 -0.22 -5.32
C VAL A 9 -16.34 -0.53 -3.89
N LEU A 10 -15.46 -0.23 -2.94
CA LEU A 10 -15.65 -0.54 -1.52
C LEU A 10 -15.79 0.76 -0.72
N GLY A 11 -16.84 0.86 0.09
CA GLY A 11 -17.05 2.01 1.00
C GLY A 11 -16.12 1.98 2.22
N GLU A 12 -15.67 0.79 2.59
CA GLU A 12 -14.70 0.53 3.66
C GLU A 12 -13.96 -0.78 3.39
N ILE A 13 -12.80 -0.95 4.05
CA ILE A 13 -12.03 -2.20 3.99
C ILE A 13 -11.61 -2.66 5.38
N VAL A 14 -11.54 -3.98 5.58
CA VAL A 14 -11.09 -4.59 6.84
C VAL A 14 -9.67 -4.14 7.18
N GLY A 15 -9.48 -3.64 8.40
CA GLY A 15 -8.20 -3.09 8.88
C GLY A 15 -7.83 -1.71 8.33
N GLY A 16 -8.55 -1.21 7.31
CA GLY A 16 -8.29 0.09 6.68
C GLY A 16 -9.28 1.18 7.05
N GLY A 17 -10.54 0.82 7.33
CA GLY A 17 -11.62 1.77 7.58
C GLY A 17 -12.17 2.35 6.28
N ARG A 18 -12.68 3.58 6.35
CA ARG A 18 -13.27 4.32 5.22
C ARG A 18 -12.17 4.99 4.40
N TYR A 19 -12.56 5.57 3.25
CA TYR A 19 -11.64 6.29 2.38
C TYR A 19 -10.86 7.39 3.11
N GLU A 20 -11.54 8.14 3.98
CA GLU A 20 -10.95 9.25 4.73
C GLU A 20 -9.86 8.78 5.70
N ASP A 21 -10.01 7.59 6.27
CA ASP A 21 -9.02 6.99 7.18
C ASP A 21 -7.74 6.55 6.44
N LEU A 22 -7.86 6.27 5.14
CA LEU A 22 -6.74 5.81 4.31
C LEU A 22 -5.96 6.96 3.69
N LEU A 23 -6.60 8.10 3.42
CA LEU A 23 -6.01 9.27 2.75
C LEU A 23 -4.62 9.67 3.27
N PRO A 24 -4.40 9.81 4.60
CA PRO A 24 -3.10 10.23 5.14
C PRO A 24 -1.97 9.23 4.87
N HIS A 25 -2.32 7.99 4.57
CA HIS A 25 -1.37 6.89 4.35
C HIS A 25 -1.16 6.59 2.85
N THR A 26 -1.61 7.47 1.96
CA THR A 26 -1.44 7.31 0.52
C THR A 26 -0.19 8.01 -0.01
N ILE A 27 0.36 7.45 -1.08
CA ILE A 27 1.33 8.09 -1.96
C ILE A 27 0.64 8.43 -3.29
N MET A 28 1.07 9.52 -3.93
CA MET A 28 0.65 9.86 -5.29
C MET A 28 1.54 9.11 -6.29
N LEU A 29 0.93 8.44 -7.25
CA LEU A 29 1.60 7.81 -8.39
C LEU A 29 0.99 8.33 -9.68
N ASP A 30 1.81 8.73 -10.65
CA ASP A 30 1.35 9.06 -11.98
C ASP A 30 1.35 7.80 -12.85
N LEU A 31 0.16 7.31 -13.19
CA LEU A 31 -0.06 6.08 -13.94
C LEU A 31 -0.85 6.42 -15.20
N PHE A 32 -0.30 6.11 -16.37
CA PHE A 32 -0.98 6.34 -17.66
C PHE A 32 -1.47 7.79 -17.87
N GLY A 33 -0.72 8.78 -17.36
CA GLY A 33 -1.08 10.20 -17.44
C GLY A 33 -2.13 10.65 -16.42
N VAL A 34 -2.48 9.80 -15.46
CA VAL A 34 -3.44 10.10 -14.38
C VAL A 34 -2.75 9.97 -13.03
N SER A 35 -2.91 10.99 -12.18
CA SER A 35 -2.41 10.95 -10.81
C SER A 35 -3.36 10.15 -9.91
N CYS A 36 -2.90 9.02 -9.42
CA CYS A 36 -3.64 8.08 -8.59
C CYS A 36 -3.10 8.09 -7.16
N ARG A 37 -4.00 8.00 -6.18
CA ARG A 37 -3.64 7.70 -4.79
C ARG A 37 -3.48 6.21 -4.62
N CYS A 38 -2.33 5.78 -4.13
CA CYS A 38 -2.05 4.40 -3.80
C CYS A 38 -1.68 4.28 -2.33
N LEU A 39 -2.09 3.18 -1.69
CA LEU A 39 -1.76 2.97 -0.28
C LEU A 39 -0.25 2.77 -0.11
N GLY A 40 0.35 3.48 0.86
CA GLY A 40 1.76 3.31 1.19
C GLY A 40 2.04 1.90 1.71
N LEU A 41 3.26 1.41 1.49
CA LEU A 41 3.64 0.01 1.74
C LEU A 41 3.34 -0.46 3.18
N ARG A 42 3.66 0.35 4.18
CA ARG A 42 3.38 0.04 5.59
C ARG A 42 1.88 -0.17 5.85
N ARG A 43 1.04 0.78 5.42
CA ARG A 43 -0.42 0.70 5.60
C ARG A 43 -1.04 -0.42 4.76
N LEU A 44 -0.49 -0.70 3.58
CA LEU A 44 -0.89 -1.82 2.74
C LEU A 44 -0.69 -3.16 3.44
N ILE A 45 0.47 -3.36 4.09
CA ILE A 45 0.79 -4.57 4.88
C ILE A 45 -0.22 -4.76 6.01
N GLU A 46 -0.53 -3.69 6.75
CA GLU A 46 -1.50 -3.73 7.86
C GLU A 46 -2.89 -4.18 7.39
N VAL A 47 -3.39 -3.55 6.32
CA VAL A 47 -4.71 -3.85 5.74
C VAL A 47 -4.75 -5.28 5.19
N LYS A 48 -3.71 -5.72 4.47
CA LYS A 48 -3.64 -7.09 3.92
C LYS A 48 -3.61 -8.14 5.02
N ARG A 49 -2.83 -7.91 6.09
CA ARG A 49 -2.80 -8.80 7.25
C ARG A 49 -4.17 -8.90 7.93
N ALA A 50 -4.86 -7.78 8.08
CA ALA A 50 -6.20 -7.75 8.68
C ALA A 50 -7.26 -8.43 7.82
N ALA A 51 -7.17 -8.28 6.49
CA ALA A 51 -8.07 -8.93 5.54
C ALA A 51 -7.87 -10.47 5.49
N GLY A 52 -6.63 -10.95 5.65
CA GLY A 52 -6.33 -12.37 5.83
C GLY A 52 -6.72 -13.27 4.65
N ARG A 53 -6.93 -12.72 3.44
CA ARG A 53 -7.26 -13.52 2.25
C ARG A 53 -6.08 -14.42 1.88
N PRO A 54 -6.29 -15.62 1.31
CA PRO A 54 -5.19 -16.54 0.98
C PRO A 54 -4.06 -15.89 0.17
N ARG A 55 -4.42 -15.13 -0.87
CA ARG A 55 -3.44 -14.37 -1.70
C ARG A 55 -2.73 -13.24 -0.95
N ASP A 56 -3.38 -12.65 0.05
CA ASP A 56 -2.74 -11.62 0.86
C ASP A 56 -1.65 -12.25 1.74
N LEU A 57 -1.95 -13.40 2.36
CA LEU A 57 -1.01 -14.15 3.21
C LEU A 57 0.21 -14.66 2.42
N GLU A 58 0.00 -15.17 1.21
CA GLU A 58 1.10 -15.64 0.33
C GLU A 58 2.11 -14.52 0.02
N ALA A 59 1.64 -13.28 -0.17
CA ALA A 59 2.51 -12.15 -0.51
C ALA A 59 3.11 -11.42 0.71
N MET A 60 2.73 -11.78 1.94
CA MET A 60 3.10 -10.99 3.13
C MET A 60 4.60 -10.93 3.37
N ALA A 61 5.30 -12.07 3.29
CA ALA A 61 6.73 -12.14 3.57
C ALA A 61 7.54 -11.25 2.62
N GLU A 62 7.19 -11.23 1.34
CA GLU A 62 7.85 -10.37 0.35
C GLU A 62 7.63 -8.88 0.65
N LEU A 63 6.41 -8.49 1.02
CA LEU A 63 6.09 -7.10 1.35
C LEU A 63 6.83 -6.61 2.60
N GLU A 64 6.97 -7.45 3.62
CA GLU A 64 7.73 -7.14 4.84
C GLU A 64 9.21 -6.89 4.52
N VAL A 65 9.84 -7.76 3.72
CA VAL A 65 11.22 -7.57 3.27
C VAL A 65 11.38 -6.27 2.49
N LEU A 66 10.43 -5.94 1.59
CA LEU A 66 10.46 -4.67 0.84
C LEU A 66 10.38 -3.45 1.76
N LEU A 67 9.63 -3.54 2.87
CA LEU A 67 9.53 -2.45 3.84
C LEU A 67 10.86 -2.27 4.58
N GLU A 68 11.46 -3.35 5.08
CA GLU A 68 12.76 -3.31 5.74
C GLU A 68 13.84 -2.70 4.85
N GLU A 69 13.89 -3.10 3.57
CA GLU A 69 14.86 -2.57 2.61
C GLU A 69 14.64 -1.07 2.32
N ARG A 70 13.40 -0.58 2.38
CA ARG A 70 13.12 0.86 2.27
C ARG A 70 13.59 1.63 3.50
N GLU A 71 13.38 1.08 4.69
CA GLU A 71 13.74 1.71 5.96
C GLU A 71 15.27 1.84 6.08
N LYS A 72 16.01 0.77 5.79
CA LYS A 72 17.48 0.79 5.73
C LYS A 72 18.02 1.86 4.76
N LYS A 73 17.38 1.99 3.59
CA LYS A 73 17.77 3.00 2.59
C LYS A 73 17.51 4.43 3.07
N ALA A 74 16.39 4.66 3.75
CA ALA A 74 16.06 5.97 4.32
C ALA A 74 17.05 6.37 5.42
N GLU A 75 17.40 5.44 6.33
CA GLU A 75 18.40 5.65 7.39
C GLU A 75 19.78 5.97 6.81
N GLY A 76 20.22 5.20 5.81
CA GLY A 76 21.50 5.45 5.15
C GLY A 76 21.56 6.74 4.33
N GLN A 77 20.43 7.34 3.95
CA GLN A 77 20.38 8.66 3.31
C GLN A 77 20.40 9.79 4.35
N ALA A 78 19.72 9.63 5.48
CA ALA A 78 19.77 10.57 6.59
C ALA A 78 21.20 10.71 7.13
N ASN A 79 21.90 9.60 7.35
CA ASN A 79 23.28 9.59 7.89
C ASN A 79 24.37 10.07 6.91
N ARG A 80 24.02 10.39 5.65
CA ARG A 80 24.94 10.98 4.66
C ARG A 80 24.76 12.49 4.48
N SER A 81 23.74 13.05 5.13
CA SER A 81 23.38 14.47 5.02
C SER A 81 23.84 15.28 6.24
N GLU A 82 24.56 14.64 7.17
CA GLU A 82 25.23 15.21 8.36
C GLU A 82 26.75 15.14 8.19
#